data_AF-A0A7C5EJD2-F1
#
_entry.id   AF-A0A7C5EJD2-F1
#
_cell.length_a   1.000
_cell.length_b   1.000
_cell.length_c   1.000
_cell.angle_alpha   90.00
_cell.angle_beta   90.00
_cell.angle_gamma   90.00
#
_symmetry.space_group_name_H-M   'P 1'
#
loop_
_entity.id
_entity.type
_entity.pdbx_description
1 polymer ?
#
loop_
_entity_poly.entity_id
_entity_poly.type
_entity_poly.pdbx_seq_one_letter_code
_entity_poly.pdbx_strand_id
1 'polypeptide(L)'
;MKTDKGRRRPFGCFTRPRSRTICGDLCAISVGALLLVATVSRSFSAPPPPPGREWRLLKTRHMIVHHAGCEAGATLAARAAEDAADRMAAELGCARASGSWTWDDRLHVFIYPSREEFLKATGSPAWAAARARAAAREIALFAGPEGVDGAALAHEVAHVVFREWVGFDGIVPLWLDEGVAAWLEARISGADSAAVRRRCRERWPIERLAAMTSRDLASTDDAARFYAQAADLVGFMISQGGTASFLRFCRQLRSGKAPGDALRFAYPEKFRSIERLDAAWRKSGDASGEDGP
;
A
#
# COMPACT_ATOMS: atom_id res chain seq x y z
N MET A 1 71.01 -21.23 -18.09
CA MET A 1 71.23 -21.23 -19.55
C MET A 1 70.83 -19.86 -20.08
N LYS A 2 71.83 -19.08 -20.55
CA LYS A 2 71.83 -17.94 -21.50
C LYS A 2 70.57 -17.04 -21.58
N THR A 3 70.60 -15.76 -21.11
CA THR A 3 70.92 -14.51 -21.87
C THR A 3 69.92 -14.24 -23.02
N ASP A 4 69.41 -13.06 -23.38
CA ASP A 4 69.86 -11.66 -23.24
C ASP A 4 68.79 -10.71 -23.83
N LYS A 5 68.85 -9.41 -23.45
CA LYS A 5 68.56 -8.13 -24.19
C LYS A 5 67.39 -8.04 -25.21
N GLY A 6 66.70 -6.92 -25.40
CA GLY A 6 66.94 -5.50 -25.12
C GLY A 6 66.09 -4.69 -26.14
N ARG A 7 65.24 -3.74 -25.71
CA ARG A 7 65.44 -2.27 -25.72
C ARG A 7 65.52 -1.60 -27.11
N ARG A 8 64.57 -0.67 -27.37
CA ARG A 8 64.71 0.73 -27.91
C ARG A 8 63.75 1.12 -29.05
N ARG A 9 63.14 2.32 -28.92
CA ARG A 9 62.44 3.18 -29.91
C ARG A 9 63.47 3.85 -30.87
N PRO A 10 63.23 4.92 -31.69
CA PRO A 10 62.04 5.64 -32.24
C PRO A 10 62.20 6.07 -33.76
N PHE A 11 61.35 7.01 -34.26
CA PHE A 11 61.37 7.80 -35.54
C PHE A 11 60.84 7.10 -36.82
N GLY A 12 60.10 7.72 -37.75
CA GLY A 12 59.56 9.08 -37.94
C GLY A 12 59.10 9.31 -39.40
N CYS A 13 58.18 10.28 -39.60
CA CYS A 13 57.92 11.10 -40.81
C CYS A 13 57.15 10.53 -42.04
N PHE A 14 56.07 11.22 -42.46
CA PHE A 14 55.90 11.94 -43.76
C PHE A 14 54.46 12.55 -43.82
N THR A 15 54.29 13.85 -43.54
CA THR A 15 54.02 15.00 -44.44
C THR A 15 52.54 15.32 -44.78
N ARG A 16 52.15 16.58 -44.49
CA ARG A 16 50.96 17.33 -44.96
C ARG A 16 51.10 17.81 -46.42
N PRO A 17 50.01 18.31 -47.03
CA PRO A 17 49.81 19.78 -47.20
C PRO A 17 48.38 20.22 -46.75
N ARG A 18 48.14 21.35 -46.04
CA ARG A 18 48.04 22.78 -46.45
C ARG A 18 47.18 22.98 -47.72
N SER A 19 46.14 23.82 -47.81
CA SER A 19 45.83 25.10 -47.12
C SER A 19 44.42 25.67 -47.49
N ARG A 20 43.81 26.45 -46.56
CA ARG A 20 43.14 27.79 -46.74
C ARG A 20 41.91 27.92 -47.68
N THR A 21 40.81 28.66 -47.44
CA THR A 21 40.32 29.61 -46.40
C THR A 21 38.82 29.98 -46.67
N ILE A 22 38.12 30.42 -45.61
CA ILE A 22 37.12 31.53 -45.51
C ILE A 22 35.64 31.36 -45.93
N CYS A 23 34.78 31.93 -45.04
CA CYS A 23 33.37 32.39 -45.15
C CYS A 23 32.28 31.31 -45.20
N GLY A 24 31.18 31.38 -44.45
CA GLY A 24 30.67 32.38 -43.50
C GLY A 24 29.28 31.93 -43.00
N ASP A 25 28.99 32.30 -41.76
CA ASP A 25 27.67 32.59 -41.14
C ASP A 25 26.52 31.57 -41.06
N LEU A 26 25.78 31.77 -39.95
CA LEU A 26 24.44 31.30 -39.57
C LEU A 26 24.41 29.99 -38.76
N CYS A 27 24.44 30.07 -37.42
CA CYS A 27 23.27 30.35 -36.55
C CYS A 27 22.34 29.15 -36.43
N ALA A 28 22.46 28.38 -35.34
CA ALA A 28 21.33 27.82 -34.62
C ALA A 28 21.78 27.29 -33.26
N ILE A 29 21.39 28.05 -32.24
CA ILE A 29 21.39 27.71 -30.82
C ILE A 29 20.69 26.36 -30.64
N SER A 30 21.37 25.36 -30.06
CA SER A 30 20.70 24.16 -29.56
C SER A 30 19.88 24.57 -28.32
N VAL A 31 18.64 24.97 -28.57
CA VAL A 31 17.63 25.20 -27.53
C VAL A 31 17.39 23.87 -26.84
N GLY A 32 17.64 23.85 -25.53
CA GLY A 32 17.34 22.72 -24.66
C GLY A 32 15.88 22.30 -24.83
N ALA A 33 15.68 21.02 -25.09
CA ALA A 33 14.38 20.40 -24.90
C ALA A 33 14.11 20.33 -23.39
N LEU A 34 13.59 21.43 -22.84
CA LEU A 34 12.94 21.44 -21.55
C LEU A 34 11.68 20.59 -21.71
N LEU A 35 11.79 19.30 -21.34
CA LEU A 35 10.64 18.42 -21.23
C LEU A 35 9.77 19.02 -20.11
N LEU A 36 8.80 19.84 -20.48
CA LEU A 36 7.77 20.32 -19.59
C LEU A 36 6.92 19.10 -19.23
N VAL A 37 7.32 18.37 -18.19
CA VAL A 37 6.40 17.46 -17.51
C VAL A 37 5.35 18.38 -16.91
N ALA A 38 4.25 18.57 -17.63
CA ALA A 38 3.08 19.21 -17.08
C ALA A 38 2.63 18.33 -15.91
N THR A 39 3.05 18.68 -14.69
CA THR A 39 2.45 18.18 -13.48
C THR A 39 1.01 18.68 -13.53
N VAL A 40 0.09 17.83 -13.97
CA VAL A 40 -1.32 18.06 -13.74
C VAL A 40 -1.49 18.00 -12.22
N SER A 41 -1.39 19.18 -11.58
CA SER A 41 -1.81 19.33 -10.20
C SER A 41 -3.28 18.98 -10.18
N ARG A 42 -3.61 17.77 -9.75
CA ARG A 42 -4.98 17.41 -9.43
C ARG A 42 -5.38 18.30 -8.27
N SER A 43 -6.10 19.38 -8.55
CA SER A 43 -6.70 20.17 -7.48
C SER A 43 -7.66 19.26 -6.73
N PHE A 44 -7.33 18.96 -5.47
CA PHE A 44 -8.19 18.20 -4.60
C PHE A 44 -9.53 18.92 -4.48
N SER A 45 -10.63 18.24 -4.80
CA SER A 45 -11.99 18.76 -4.62
C SER A 45 -12.66 17.98 -3.51
N ALA A 46 -12.77 18.61 -2.33
CA ALA A 46 -13.48 18.01 -1.21
C ALA A 46 -14.95 17.70 -1.60
N PRO A 47 -15.54 16.60 -1.10
CA PRO A 47 -16.98 16.42 -1.15
C PRO A 47 -17.69 17.59 -0.44
N PRO A 48 -18.92 17.92 -0.85
CA PRO A 48 -19.68 18.99 -0.20
C PRO A 48 -19.91 18.66 1.28
N PRO A 49 -19.87 19.66 2.18
CA PRO A 49 -20.18 19.44 3.58
C PRO A 49 -21.65 19.06 3.77
N PRO A 50 -22.01 18.47 4.92
CA PRO A 50 -23.39 18.22 5.27
C PRO A 50 -24.28 19.49 5.19
N PRO A 51 -25.58 19.35 4.89
CA PRO A 51 -26.49 20.50 4.81
C PRO A 51 -26.44 21.40 6.04
N GLY A 52 -26.30 22.71 5.82
CA GLY A 52 -26.24 23.70 6.90
C GLY A 52 -24.95 23.69 7.73
N ARG A 53 -23.90 23.00 7.27
CA ARG A 53 -22.60 22.93 7.94
C ARG A 53 -21.47 23.27 6.97
N GLU A 54 -20.31 23.58 7.53
CA GLU A 54 -19.05 23.80 6.81
C GLU A 54 -17.99 22.81 7.27
N TRP A 55 -17.06 22.46 6.38
CA TRP A 55 -15.89 21.68 6.75
C TRP A 55 -14.92 22.56 7.55
N ARG A 56 -14.69 22.19 8.81
CA ARG A 56 -13.56 22.69 9.59
C ARG A 56 -12.38 21.74 9.39
N LEU A 57 -11.18 22.31 9.35
CA LEU A 57 -9.97 21.57 9.02
C LEU A 57 -9.05 21.45 10.23
N LEU A 58 -8.65 20.22 10.55
CA LEU A 58 -7.50 19.93 11.39
C LEU A 58 -6.40 19.35 10.52
N LYS A 59 -5.23 19.98 10.53
CA LYS A 59 -4.09 19.63 9.66
C LYS A 59 -2.97 19.03 10.51
N THR A 60 -2.47 17.87 10.12
CA THR A 60 -1.26 17.26 10.70
C THR A 60 -0.18 17.09 9.64
N ARG A 61 0.89 16.36 9.95
CA ARG A 61 2.03 16.18 9.06
C ARG A 61 1.59 15.55 7.73
N HIS A 62 0.73 14.53 7.78
CA HIS A 62 0.32 13.78 6.61
C HIS A 62 -1.20 13.69 6.41
N MET A 63 -2.01 14.30 7.29
CA MET A 63 -3.47 14.29 7.21
C MET A 63 -4.06 15.70 7.09
N ILE A 64 -5.21 15.77 6.40
CA ILE A 64 -6.17 16.86 6.52
C ILE A 64 -7.50 16.25 6.95
N VAL A 65 -7.90 16.50 8.21
CA VAL A 65 -9.17 16.04 8.75
C VAL A 65 -10.22 17.11 8.57
N HIS A 66 -11.26 16.80 7.80
CA HIS A 66 -12.45 17.59 7.57
C HIS A 66 -13.53 17.14 8.55
N HIS A 67 -13.98 18.04 9.43
CA HIS A 67 -15.01 17.72 10.41
C HIS A 67 -16.07 18.83 10.48
N ALA A 68 -17.31 18.46 10.74
CA ALA A 68 -18.43 19.40 10.84
C ALA A 68 -18.80 19.69 12.30
N GLY A 69 -17.80 20.10 13.11
CA GLY A 69 -17.97 20.51 14.50
C GLY A 69 -17.46 19.55 15.59
N CYS A 70 -16.98 18.35 15.24
CA CYS A 70 -16.44 17.37 16.20
C CYS A 70 -14.90 17.49 16.35
N GLU A 71 -14.41 18.46 17.12
CA GLU A 71 -12.96 18.71 17.28
C GLU A 71 -12.21 17.57 18.00
N ALA A 72 -12.83 17.01 19.05
CA ALA A 72 -12.25 15.87 19.77
C ALA A 72 -12.11 14.64 18.85
N GLY A 73 -13.15 14.34 18.06
CA GLY A 73 -13.11 13.28 17.05
C GLY A 73 -12.07 13.54 15.97
N ALA A 74 -11.93 14.79 15.50
CA ALA A 74 -10.89 15.14 14.53
C ALA A 74 -9.47 14.93 15.08
N THR A 75 -9.23 15.28 16.34
CA THR A 75 -7.94 15.07 17.00
C THR A 75 -7.62 13.57 17.16
N LEU A 76 -8.61 12.77 17.57
CA LEU A 76 -8.46 11.32 17.71
C LEU A 76 -8.20 10.65 16.35
N ALA A 77 -9.01 10.98 15.34
CA ALA A 77 -8.85 10.45 13.99
C ALA A 77 -7.47 10.80 13.40
N ALA A 78 -7.04 12.06 13.55
CA ALA A 78 -5.73 12.48 13.05
C ALA A 78 -4.58 11.69 13.70
N ARG A 79 -4.61 11.51 15.03
CA ARG A 79 -3.58 10.75 15.76
C ARG A 79 -3.58 9.29 15.33
N ALA A 80 -4.74 8.65 15.26
CA ALA A 80 -4.85 7.25 14.86
C ALA A 80 -4.41 7.03 13.41
N ALA A 81 -4.75 7.94 12.49
CA ALA A 81 -4.32 7.84 11.10
C ALA A 81 -2.80 8.01 10.94
N GLU A 82 -2.19 8.93 11.69
CA GLU A 82 -0.73 9.11 11.70
C GLU A 82 -0.02 7.87 12.26
N ASP A 83 -0.49 7.33 13.40
CA ASP A 83 0.06 6.10 13.98
C ASP A 83 -0.05 4.91 13.01
N ALA A 84 -1.21 4.75 12.37
CA ALA A 84 -1.42 3.70 11.37
C ALA A 84 -0.46 3.84 10.19
N ALA A 85 -0.28 5.06 9.66
CA ALA A 85 0.62 5.31 8.54
C ALA A 85 2.10 5.07 8.93
N ASP A 86 2.49 5.40 10.16
CA ASP A 86 3.84 5.17 10.65
C ASP A 86 4.09 3.67 10.93
N ARG A 87 3.09 2.93 11.44
CA ARG A 87 3.16 1.46 11.58
C ARG A 87 3.24 0.74 10.24
N MET A 88 2.49 1.18 9.23
CA MET A 88 2.62 0.64 7.87
C MET A 88 4.06 0.77 7.34
N ALA A 89 4.70 1.91 7.61
CA ALA A 89 6.09 2.14 7.23
C ALA A 89 7.06 1.30 8.07
N ALA A 90 6.89 1.25 9.39
CA ALA A 90 7.81 0.59 10.31
C ALA A 90 7.74 -0.95 10.25
N GLU A 91 6.53 -1.50 10.19
CA GLU A 91 6.31 -2.94 10.33
C GLU A 91 6.23 -3.66 8.98
N LEU A 92 5.57 -3.05 8.00
CA LEU A 92 5.43 -3.60 6.65
C LEU A 92 6.43 -3.02 5.65
N GLY A 93 7.19 -1.97 5.99
CA GLY A 93 8.09 -1.33 5.03
C GLY A 93 7.35 -0.66 3.87
N CYS A 94 6.02 -0.53 3.97
CA CYS A 94 5.17 0.22 3.06
C CYS A 94 5.31 1.71 3.39
N ALA A 95 6.50 2.25 3.14
CA ALA A 95 6.71 3.68 3.26
C ALA A 95 5.88 4.40 2.19
N ARG A 96 5.23 5.49 2.60
CA ARG A 96 4.57 6.43 1.69
C ARG A 96 5.57 6.89 0.62
N ALA A 97 5.09 7.12 -0.61
CA ALA A 97 5.98 7.60 -1.68
C ALA A 97 6.63 8.92 -1.25
N SER A 98 7.93 9.10 -1.51
CA SER A 98 8.66 10.30 -1.07
C SER A 98 8.03 11.55 -1.69
N GLY A 99 7.57 12.48 -0.84
CA GLY A 99 6.93 13.74 -1.24
C GLY A 99 5.40 13.69 -1.37
N SER A 100 4.76 12.52 -1.29
CA SER A 100 3.35 12.39 -1.69
C SER A 100 2.32 12.84 -0.65
N TRP A 101 2.66 13.05 0.62
CA TRP A 101 1.66 13.42 1.65
C TRP A 101 2.05 14.71 2.35
N THR A 102 2.24 15.77 1.58
CA THR A 102 2.50 17.13 2.10
C THR A 102 1.55 18.12 1.45
N TRP A 103 1.38 19.30 2.05
CA TRP A 103 0.50 20.34 1.51
C TRP A 103 -0.94 19.84 1.27
N ASP A 104 -1.41 19.87 0.03
CA ASP A 104 -2.75 19.44 -0.35
C ASP A 104 -2.79 18.00 -0.89
N ASP A 105 -1.63 17.34 -0.97
CA ASP A 105 -1.52 15.93 -1.39
C ASP A 105 -1.64 14.93 -0.23
N ARG A 106 -1.86 15.45 0.99
CA ARG A 106 -2.08 14.66 2.22
C ARG A 106 -3.28 13.73 2.12
N LEU A 107 -3.36 12.75 3.02
CA LEU A 107 -4.56 11.93 3.16
C LEU A 107 -5.70 12.78 3.74
N HIS A 108 -6.84 12.80 3.05
CA HIS A 108 -8.04 13.51 3.47
C HIS A 108 -8.95 12.59 4.27
N VAL A 109 -9.31 13.01 5.49
CA VAL A 109 -10.18 12.23 6.38
C VAL A 109 -11.45 13.04 6.63
N PHE A 110 -12.61 12.52 6.23
CA PHE A 110 -13.92 13.18 6.35
C PHE A 110 -14.72 12.56 7.51
N ILE A 111 -15.01 13.36 8.52
CA ILE A 111 -15.83 12.96 9.67
C ILE A 111 -17.24 13.54 9.51
N TYR A 112 -18.16 12.71 9.07
CA TYR A 112 -19.58 13.05 8.97
C TYR A 112 -20.21 13.13 10.37
N PRO A 113 -21.16 14.04 10.61
CA PRO A 113 -21.87 14.20 11.88
C PRO A 113 -22.56 12.95 12.43
N SER A 114 -23.02 12.04 11.57
CA SER A 114 -23.74 10.84 11.98
C SER A 114 -23.47 9.67 11.04
N ARG A 115 -23.74 8.45 11.51
CA ARG A 115 -23.69 7.22 10.69
C ARG A 115 -24.60 7.36 9.46
N GLU A 116 -25.79 7.92 9.60
CA GLU A 116 -26.74 8.11 8.50
C GLU A 116 -26.15 9.01 7.40
N GLU A 117 -25.56 10.16 7.78
CA GLU A 117 -24.93 11.06 6.82
C GLU A 117 -23.72 10.41 6.12
N PHE A 118 -22.91 9.65 6.87
CA PHE A 118 -21.80 8.87 6.32
C PHE A 118 -22.27 7.81 5.31
N LEU A 119 -23.27 7.00 5.67
CA LEU A 119 -23.79 5.94 4.79
C LEU A 119 -24.40 6.54 3.53
N LYS A 120 -25.14 7.64 3.66
CA LYS A 120 -25.71 8.38 2.54
C LYS A 120 -24.64 8.95 1.60
N ALA A 121 -23.56 9.53 2.16
CA ALA A 121 -22.50 10.13 1.38
C ALA A 121 -21.60 9.10 0.68
N THR A 122 -21.42 7.93 1.28
CA THR A 122 -20.46 6.92 0.80
C THR A 122 -21.09 5.74 0.07
N GLY A 123 -22.40 5.51 0.23
CA GLY A 123 -23.09 4.31 -0.28
C GLY A 123 -22.60 3.01 0.37
N SER A 124 -22.02 3.10 1.57
CA SER A 124 -21.47 1.95 2.30
C SER A 124 -22.57 1.08 2.92
N PRO A 125 -22.31 -0.22 3.17
CA PRO A 125 -23.25 -1.06 3.90
C PRO A 125 -23.43 -0.59 5.34
N ALA A 126 -24.58 -0.92 5.96
CA ALA A 126 -24.95 -0.41 7.29
C ALA A 126 -23.93 -0.73 8.41
N TRP A 127 -23.18 -1.82 8.25
CA TRP A 127 -22.15 -2.26 9.20
C TRP A 127 -20.82 -1.49 9.06
N ALA A 128 -20.60 -0.75 7.98
CA ALA A 128 -19.34 -0.02 7.76
C ALA A 128 -19.17 1.10 8.80
N ALA A 129 -18.00 1.17 9.42
CA ALA A 129 -17.62 2.25 10.34
C ALA A 129 -16.82 3.36 9.62
N ALA A 130 -16.05 2.97 8.61
CA ALA A 130 -15.26 3.86 7.77
C ALA A 130 -15.22 3.32 6.33
N ARG A 131 -14.64 4.10 5.41
CA ARG A 131 -14.40 3.71 4.03
C ARG A 131 -13.27 4.49 3.38
N ALA A 132 -12.32 3.80 2.78
CA ALA A 132 -11.28 4.38 1.95
C ALA A 132 -11.70 4.49 0.47
N ARG A 133 -11.21 5.56 -0.16
CA ARG A 133 -11.06 5.69 -1.61
C ARG A 133 -9.58 5.89 -1.90
N ALA A 134 -8.83 4.79 -1.92
CA ALA A 134 -7.37 4.81 -1.99
C ALA A 134 -6.80 5.65 -3.14
N ALA A 135 -7.37 5.55 -4.35
CA ALA A 135 -6.93 6.33 -5.52
C ALA A 135 -7.15 7.85 -5.39
N ALA A 136 -8.07 8.27 -4.51
CA ALA A 136 -8.34 9.67 -4.21
C ALA A 136 -7.64 10.16 -2.94
N ARG A 137 -6.97 9.27 -2.18
CA ARG A 137 -6.47 9.55 -0.82
C ARG A 137 -7.54 10.15 0.08
N GLU A 138 -8.69 9.48 0.12
CA GLU A 138 -9.79 9.88 0.99
C GLU A 138 -10.18 8.74 1.91
N ILE A 139 -10.50 9.06 3.16
CA ILE A 139 -11.20 8.18 4.10
C ILE A 139 -12.42 8.93 4.60
N ALA A 140 -13.56 8.26 4.66
CA ALA A 140 -14.78 8.76 5.26
C ALA A 140 -15.13 7.93 6.50
N LEU A 141 -15.59 8.58 7.56
CA LEU A 141 -16.12 7.98 8.78
C LEU A 141 -17.17 8.92 9.39
N PHE A 142 -17.71 8.60 10.56
CA PHE A 142 -18.65 9.47 11.27
C PHE A 142 -18.22 9.79 12.71
N ALA A 143 -18.82 10.82 13.28
CA ALA A 143 -18.56 11.28 14.63
C ALA A 143 -19.20 10.36 15.67
N GLY A 144 -18.55 10.26 16.83
CA GLY A 144 -18.99 9.47 17.98
C GLY A 144 -18.11 8.25 18.22
N PRO A 145 -18.30 7.55 19.37
CA PRO A 145 -17.42 6.46 19.79
C PRO A 145 -17.36 5.28 18.81
N GLU A 146 -18.45 5.00 18.10
CA GLU A 146 -18.51 3.92 17.10
C GLU A 146 -17.93 4.31 15.73
N GLY A 147 -17.79 5.60 15.45
CA GLY A 147 -17.38 6.09 14.13
C GLY A 147 -15.91 6.49 14.08
N VAL A 148 -15.38 7.04 15.18
CA VAL A 148 -13.95 7.35 15.32
C VAL A 148 -13.24 6.22 16.07
N ASP A 149 -13.20 5.05 15.43
CA ASP A 149 -12.48 3.88 15.92
C ASP A 149 -11.07 3.86 15.30
N GLY A 150 -10.04 3.83 16.15
CA GLY A 150 -8.65 3.80 15.69
C GLY A 150 -8.27 2.54 14.92
N ALA A 151 -8.87 1.39 15.23
CA ALA A 151 -8.61 0.14 14.53
C ALA A 151 -9.24 0.16 13.13
N ALA A 152 -10.52 0.52 13.03
CA ALA A 152 -11.20 0.67 11.73
C ALA A 152 -10.53 1.75 10.86
N LEU A 153 -10.11 2.86 11.46
CA LEU A 153 -9.38 3.90 10.73
C LEU A 153 -8.04 3.39 10.23
N ALA A 154 -7.33 2.58 11.02
CA ALA A 154 -6.08 1.98 10.58
C ALA A 154 -6.26 1.01 9.41
N HIS A 155 -7.34 0.22 9.40
CA HIS A 155 -7.73 -0.62 8.26
C HIS A 155 -7.84 0.22 6.98
N GLU A 156 -8.56 1.35 7.05
CA GLU A 156 -8.72 2.23 5.89
C GLU A 156 -7.42 2.93 5.47
N VAL A 157 -6.58 3.35 6.43
CA VAL A 157 -5.26 3.93 6.14
C VAL A 157 -4.36 2.90 5.45
N ALA A 158 -4.41 1.64 5.87
CA ALA A 158 -3.66 0.55 5.26
C ALA A 158 -4.03 0.38 3.79
N HIS A 159 -5.32 0.42 3.42
CA HIS A 159 -5.72 0.41 2.02
C HIS A 159 -5.08 1.54 1.21
N VAL A 160 -5.12 2.78 1.72
CA VAL A 160 -4.51 3.92 1.01
C VAL A 160 -3.01 3.71 0.84
N VAL A 161 -2.28 3.49 1.94
CA VAL A 161 -0.82 3.35 1.91
C VAL A 161 -0.39 2.16 1.06
N PHE A 162 -1.05 1.01 1.24
CA PHE A 162 -0.73 -0.20 0.50
C PHE A 162 -0.95 0.00 -0.99
N ARG A 163 -2.12 0.51 -1.41
CA ARG A 163 -2.43 0.71 -2.83
C ARG A 163 -1.56 1.77 -3.50
N GLU A 164 -1.12 2.80 -2.80
CA GLU A 164 -0.10 3.70 -3.36
C GLU A 164 1.23 2.99 -3.62
N TRP A 165 1.56 2.01 -2.78
CA TRP A 165 2.81 1.28 -2.85
C TRP A 165 2.79 0.17 -3.92
N VAL A 166 1.71 -0.63 -3.97
CA VAL A 166 1.51 -1.69 -4.97
C VAL A 166 0.88 -1.21 -6.28
N GLY A 167 0.42 0.03 -6.34
CA GLY A 167 -0.23 0.61 -7.51
C GLY A 167 -1.71 0.25 -7.66
N PHE A 168 -2.34 0.91 -8.63
CA PHE A 168 -3.77 0.80 -8.92
C PHE A 168 -4.08 -0.05 -10.15
N ASP A 169 -3.11 -0.20 -11.06
CA ASP A 169 -3.29 -0.86 -12.37
C ASP A 169 -2.84 -2.34 -12.41
N GLY A 170 -2.29 -2.85 -11.29
CA GLY A 170 -1.75 -4.21 -11.17
C GLY A 170 -2.75 -5.25 -10.64
N ILE A 171 -2.38 -6.53 -10.74
CA ILE A 171 -3.17 -7.65 -10.21
C ILE A 171 -2.88 -7.78 -8.72
N VAL A 172 -3.62 -7.03 -7.90
CA VAL A 172 -3.61 -7.18 -6.43
C VAL A 172 -4.87 -7.98 -6.06
N PRO A 173 -4.73 -9.24 -5.62
CA PRO A 173 -5.87 -10.04 -5.19
C PRO A 173 -6.60 -9.39 -4.00
N LEU A 174 -7.92 -9.54 -3.94
CA LEU A 174 -8.73 -8.98 -2.86
C LEU A 174 -8.24 -9.42 -1.47
N TRP A 175 -7.93 -10.71 -1.31
CA TRP A 175 -7.41 -11.24 -0.04
C TRP A 175 -6.12 -10.55 0.41
N LEU A 176 -5.30 -10.05 -0.52
CA LEU A 176 -4.04 -9.40 -0.18
C LEU A 176 -4.28 -7.96 0.28
N ASP A 177 -5.13 -7.22 -0.43
CA ASP A 177 -5.50 -5.83 -0.07
C ASP A 177 -6.19 -5.81 1.30
N GLU A 178 -7.23 -6.62 1.46
CA GLU A 178 -7.97 -6.75 2.71
C GLU A 178 -7.14 -7.40 3.82
N GLY A 179 -6.28 -8.37 3.48
CA GLY A 179 -5.43 -9.05 4.45
C GLY A 179 -4.39 -8.11 5.06
N VAL A 180 -3.80 -7.21 4.27
CA VAL A 180 -2.88 -6.18 4.81
C VAL A 180 -3.61 -5.22 5.74
N ALA A 181 -4.81 -4.78 5.35
CA ALA A 181 -5.62 -3.87 6.14
C ALA A 181 -6.06 -4.50 7.47
N ALA A 182 -6.65 -5.70 7.42
CA ALA A 182 -7.08 -6.44 8.60
C ALA A 182 -5.91 -6.89 9.49
N TRP A 183 -4.73 -7.15 8.90
CA TRP A 183 -3.52 -7.45 9.67
C TRP A 183 -3.06 -6.25 10.51
N LEU A 184 -3.12 -5.03 9.97
CA LEU A 184 -2.80 -3.81 10.71
C LEU A 184 -3.86 -3.52 11.78
N GLU A 185 -5.15 -3.68 11.43
CA GLU A 185 -6.25 -3.54 12.37
C GLU A 185 -6.05 -4.43 13.60
N ALA A 186 -5.72 -5.71 13.39
CA ALA A 186 -5.46 -6.66 14.47
C ALA A 186 -4.25 -6.25 15.35
N ARG A 187 -3.19 -5.72 14.74
CA ARG A 187 -1.98 -5.22 15.45
C ARG A 187 -2.29 -4.02 16.34
N ILE A 188 -3.20 -3.15 15.94
CA ILE A 188 -3.57 -1.94 16.68
C ILE A 188 -4.60 -2.24 17.76
N SER A 189 -5.62 -3.03 17.45
CA SER A 189 -6.65 -3.44 18.40
C SER A 189 -6.16 -4.46 19.43
N GLY A 190 -5.06 -5.16 19.16
CA GLY A 190 -4.61 -6.31 19.95
C GLY A 190 -5.57 -7.50 19.83
N ALA A 191 -6.32 -7.59 18.73
CA ALA A 191 -7.33 -8.62 18.53
C ALA A 191 -6.71 -10.02 18.41
N ASP A 192 -6.61 -10.71 19.54
CA ASP A 192 -6.37 -12.15 19.63
C ASP A 192 -7.52 -12.81 20.41
N SER A 193 -8.71 -12.80 19.81
CA SER A 193 -9.88 -13.42 20.40
C SER A 193 -9.99 -14.90 20.03
N ALA A 194 -10.61 -15.70 20.91
CA ALA A 194 -10.92 -17.10 20.61
C ALA A 194 -11.78 -17.26 19.33
N ALA A 195 -12.58 -16.25 18.98
CA ALA A 195 -13.37 -16.22 17.75
C ALA A 195 -12.50 -16.05 16.50
N VAL A 196 -11.50 -15.16 16.55
CA VAL A 196 -10.50 -15.00 15.47
C VAL A 196 -9.68 -16.28 15.32
N ARG A 197 -9.15 -16.83 16.44
CA ARG A 197 -8.43 -18.12 16.43
C ARG A 197 -9.27 -19.26 15.87
N ARG A 198 -10.57 -19.33 16.19
CA ARG A 198 -11.48 -20.34 15.62
C ARG A 198 -11.62 -20.18 14.11
N ARG A 199 -11.80 -18.95 13.60
CA ARG A 199 -11.89 -18.68 12.16
C ARG A 199 -10.60 -19.05 11.41
N CYS A 200 -9.46 -19.00 12.09
CA CYS A 200 -8.16 -19.40 11.54
C CYS A 200 -7.80 -20.88 11.76
N ARG A 201 -8.59 -21.66 12.51
CA ARG A 201 -8.38 -23.12 12.64
C ARG A 201 -8.84 -23.87 11.41
N GLU A 202 -10.01 -23.54 10.89
CA GLU A 202 -10.54 -24.15 9.66
C GLU A 202 -10.28 -23.25 8.45
N ARG A 203 -9.04 -23.24 7.97
CA ARG A 203 -8.63 -22.40 6.84
C ARG A 203 -9.28 -22.86 5.54
N TRP A 204 -9.88 -21.92 4.81
CA TRP A 204 -10.27 -22.14 3.43
C TRP A 204 -9.03 -22.24 2.54
N PRO A 205 -9.10 -22.98 1.41
CA PRO A 205 -8.02 -22.94 0.43
C PRO A 205 -7.79 -21.52 -0.07
N ILE A 206 -6.53 -21.15 -0.34
CA ILE A 206 -6.19 -19.83 -0.89
C ILE A 206 -6.94 -19.56 -2.19
N GLU A 207 -7.21 -20.59 -3.00
CA GLU A 207 -7.99 -20.46 -4.23
C GLU A 207 -9.41 -19.93 -3.97
N ARG A 208 -10.02 -20.31 -2.84
CA ARG A 208 -11.32 -19.77 -2.42
C ARG A 208 -11.19 -18.30 -2.05
N LEU A 209 -10.19 -17.90 -1.28
CA LEU A 209 -9.95 -16.50 -0.93
C LEU A 209 -9.70 -15.64 -2.20
N ALA A 210 -8.98 -16.20 -3.17
CA ALA A 210 -8.69 -15.52 -4.45
C ALA A 210 -9.91 -15.39 -5.37
N ALA A 211 -10.89 -16.28 -5.25
CA ALA A 211 -12.12 -16.25 -6.04
C ALA A 211 -13.21 -15.31 -5.46
N MET A 212 -13.08 -14.90 -4.20
CA MET A 212 -14.07 -14.03 -3.55
C MET A 212 -14.05 -12.61 -4.11
N THR A 213 -15.22 -12.01 -4.14
CA THR A 213 -15.48 -10.64 -4.57
C THR A 213 -16.08 -9.81 -3.44
N SER A 214 -16.13 -8.49 -3.61
CA SER A 214 -16.79 -7.60 -2.66
C SER A 214 -18.28 -7.93 -2.44
N ARG A 215 -18.94 -8.62 -3.40
CA ARG A 215 -20.33 -9.07 -3.25
C ARG A 215 -20.43 -10.23 -2.26
N ASP A 216 -19.46 -11.14 -2.26
CA ASP A 216 -19.44 -12.30 -1.36
C ASP A 216 -19.21 -11.87 0.10
N LEU A 217 -18.54 -10.72 0.30
CA LEU A 217 -18.32 -10.09 1.60
C LEU A 217 -19.52 -9.29 2.13
N ALA A 218 -20.69 -9.38 1.48
CA ALA A 218 -21.90 -8.75 1.99
C ALA A 218 -22.52 -9.52 3.18
N SER A 219 -22.19 -10.81 3.35
CA SER A 219 -22.60 -11.60 4.52
C SER A 219 -21.62 -11.37 5.68
N THR A 220 -22.12 -11.23 6.91
CA THR A 220 -21.28 -10.81 8.04
C THR A 220 -20.33 -11.92 8.52
N ASP A 221 -20.71 -13.20 8.46
CA ASP A 221 -19.85 -14.29 8.95
C ASP A 221 -18.80 -14.72 7.91
N ASP A 222 -19.14 -14.82 6.62
CA ASP A 222 -18.14 -15.09 5.58
C ASP A 222 -17.15 -13.94 5.47
N ALA A 223 -17.60 -12.68 5.57
CA ALA A 223 -16.72 -11.53 5.61
C ALA A 223 -15.77 -11.59 6.82
N ALA A 224 -16.31 -11.84 8.02
CA ALA A 224 -15.47 -11.95 9.22
C ALA A 224 -14.45 -13.10 9.13
N ARG A 225 -14.82 -14.23 8.52
CA ARG A 225 -13.89 -15.35 8.27
C ARG A 225 -12.86 -15.01 7.21
N PHE A 226 -13.26 -14.36 6.12
CA PHE A 226 -12.38 -13.91 5.06
C PHE A 226 -11.31 -12.95 5.61
N TYR A 227 -11.71 -11.88 6.31
CA TYR A 227 -10.76 -10.91 6.86
C TYR A 227 -9.78 -11.56 7.85
N ALA A 228 -10.29 -12.40 8.76
CA ALA A 228 -9.45 -13.11 9.71
C ALA A 228 -8.41 -14.01 9.01
N GLN A 229 -8.85 -14.79 8.01
CA GLN A 229 -7.95 -15.71 7.29
C GLN A 229 -6.99 -14.96 6.35
N ALA A 230 -7.42 -13.87 5.72
CA ALA A 230 -6.59 -13.02 4.89
C ALA A 230 -5.47 -12.36 5.70
N ALA A 231 -5.80 -11.81 6.88
CA ALA A 231 -4.82 -11.26 7.81
C ALA A 231 -3.84 -12.32 8.32
N ASP A 232 -4.34 -13.50 8.67
CA ASP A 232 -3.54 -14.64 9.13
C ASP A 232 -2.59 -15.15 8.02
N LEU A 233 -3.05 -15.20 6.76
CA LEU A 233 -2.20 -15.54 5.62
C LEU A 233 -1.09 -14.51 5.39
N VAL A 234 -1.40 -13.20 5.45
CA VAL A 234 -0.39 -12.12 5.39
C VAL A 234 0.61 -12.26 6.53
N GLY A 235 0.14 -12.45 7.76
CA GLY A 235 0.98 -12.68 8.93
C GLY A 235 1.88 -13.90 8.78
N PHE A 236 1.36 -15.00 8.22
CA PHE A 236 2.13 -16.20 7.91
C PHE A 236 3.20 -15.94 6.85
N MET A 237 2.87 -15.26 5.75
CA MET A 237 3.85 -14.92 4.71
C MET A 237 4.98 -14.04 5.26
N ILE A 238 4.66 -13.11 6.17
CA ILE A 238 5.65 -12.27 6.85
C ILE A 238 6.49 -13.11 7.83
N SER A 239 5.89 -13.98 8.64
CA SER A 239 6.65 -14.82 9.59
C SER A 239 7.61 -15.78 8.89
N GLN A 240 7.26 -16.21 7.68
CA GLN A 240 8.06 -17.17 6.92
C GLN A 240 9.21 -16.53 6.14
N GLY A 241 9.07 -15.31 5.62
CA GLY A 241 10.11 -14.68 4.79
C GLY A 241 10.61 -13.33 5.29
N GLY A 242 10.05 -12.83 6.39
CA GLY A 242 10.19 -11.45 6.83
C GLY A 242 9.48 -10.46 5.89
N THR A 243 9.36 -9.22 6.37
CA THR A 243 8.76 -8.09 5.64
C THR A 243 9.41 -7.87 4.27
N ALA A 244 10.73 -8.05 4.15
CA ALA A 244 11.45 -7.87 2.89
C ALA A 244 10.99 -8.83 1.78
N SER A 245 10.70 -10.10 2.11
CA SER A 245 10.18 -11.07 1.15
C SER A 245 8.74 -10.78 0.78
N PHE A 246 7.90 -10.45 1.76
CA PHE A 246 6.51 -10.07 1.53
C PHE A 246 6.41 -8.86 0.57
N LEU A 247 7.19 -7.81 0.82
CA LEU A 247 7.24 -6.66 -0.08
C LEU A 247 7.78 -7.01 -1.47
N ARG A 248 8.79 -7.90 -1.57
CA ARG A 248 9.23 -8.39 -2.90
C ARG A 248 8.08 -9.04 -3.65
N PHE A 249 7.28 -9.87 -2.98
CA PHE A 249 6.10 -10.51 -3.56
C PHE A 249 5.10 -9.47 -4.07
N CYS A 250 4.73 -8.51 -3.24
CA CYS A 250 3.81 -7.43 -3.61
C CYS A 250 4.33 -6.60 -4.82
N ARG A 251 5.64 -6.32 -4.91
CA ARG A 251 6.22 -5.66 -6.10
C ARG A 251 6.14 -6.50 -7.36
N GLN A 252 6.31 -7.82 -7.27
CA GLN A 252 6.15 -8.69 -8.43
C GLN A 252 4.72 -8.65 -8.96
N LEU A 253 3.73 -8.68 -8.07
CA LEU A 253 2.31 -8.52 -8.44
C LEU A 253 2.05 -7.16 -9.10
N ARG A 254 2.59 -6.08 -8.53
CA ARG A 254 2.56 -4.73 -9.15
C ARG A 254 3.10 -4.72 -10.57
N SER A 255 4.18 -5.48 -10.84
CA SER A 255 4.77 -5.59 -12.18
C SER A 255 3.99 -6.50 -13.14
N GLY A 256 2.80 -6.98 -12.75
CA GLY A 256 1.92 -7.81 -13.58
C GLY A 256 2.26 -9.30 -13.57
N LYS A 257 3.16 -9.76 -12.69
CA LYS A 257 3.47 -11.20 -12.60
C LYS A 257 2.31 -11.97 -11.98
N ALA A 258 2.10 -13.19 -12.48
CA ALA A 258 1.17 -14.12 -11.87
C ALA A 258 1.60 -14.46 -10.42
N PRO A 259 0.66 -14.75 -9.50
CA PRO A 259 0.98 -15.03 -8.10
C PRO A 259 2.03 -16.12 -7.88
N GLY A 260 1.98 -17.21 -8.67
CA GLY A 260 2.98 -18.28 -8.59
C GLY A 260 4.41 -17.83 -8.94
N ASP A 261 4.56 -16.98 -9.98
CA ASP A 261 5.86 -16.40 -10.34
C ASP A 261 6.36 -15.39 -9.31
N ALA A 262 5.44 -14.58 -8.78
CA ALA A 262 5.74 -13.65 -7.71
C ALA A 262 6.26 -14.37 -6.46
N LEU A 263 5.64 -15.50 -6.09
CA LEU A 263 6.07 -16.34 -4.97
C LEU A 263 7.44 -16.96 -5.22
N ARG A 264 7.68 -17.55 -6.40
CA ARG A 264 9.00 -18.11 -6.76
C ARG A 264 10.14 -17.10 -6.61
N PHE A 265 9.89 -15.85 -6.97
CA PHE A 265 10.88 -14.80 -6.87
C PHE A 265 11.09 -14.32 -5.42
N ALA A 266 10.00 -14.17 -4.67
CA ALA A 266 10.04 -13.58 -3.33
C ALA A 266 10.40 -14.58 -2.23
N TYR A 267 10.04 -15.85 -2.41
CA TYR A 267 10.17 -16.96 -1.46
C TYR A 267 10.81 -18.21 -2.12
N PRO A 268 12.00 -18.10 -2.75
CA PRO A 268 12.56 -19.14 -3.61
C PRO A 268 12.71 -20.52 -2.93
N GLU A 269 13.03 -20.53 -1.64
CA GLU A 269 13.25 -21.75 -0.85
C GLU A 269 12.00 -22.25 -0.10
N LYS A 270 10.91 -21.47 -0.08
CA LYS A 270 9.71 -21.77 0.74
C LYS A 270 8.47 -22.01 -0.09
N PHE A 271 8.09 -21.05 -0.92
CA PHE A 271 6.83 -21.04 -1.66
C PHE A 271 7.12 -20.84 -3.13
N ARG A 272 7.11 -21.93 -3.90
CA ARG A 272 7.36 -21.89 -5.35
C ARG A 272 6.08 -21.93 -6.18
N SER A 273 4.92 -21.99 -5.51
CA SER A 273 3.59 -21.94 -6.11
C SER A 273 2.55 -21.59 -5.03
N ILE A 274 1.31 -21.27 -5.45
CA ILE A 274 0.20 -20.99 -4.55
C ILE A 274 -0.19 -22.24 -3.75
N GLU A 275 -0.15 -23.41 -4.37
CA GLU A 275 -0.50 -24.69 -3.73
C GLU A 275 0.50 -25.02 -2.60
N ARG A 276 1.79 -24.69 -2.80
CA ARG A 276 2.82 -24.86 -1.76
C ARG A 276 2.64 -23.87 -0.62
N LEU A 277 2.22 -22.64 -0.91
CA LEU A 277 1.86 -21.66 0.11
C LEU A 277 0.63 -22.13 0.90
N ASP A 278 -0.43 -22.56 0.21
CA ASP A 278 -1.68 -23.06 0.81
C ASP A 278 -1.40 -24.23 1.75
N ALA A 279 -0.69 -25.26 1.27
CA ALA A 279 -0.36 -26.43 2.07
C ALA A 279 0.48 -26.08 3.31
N ALA A 280 1.47 -25.20 3.16
CA ALA A 280 2.32 -24.77 4.27
C ALA A 280 1.57 -23.92 5.29
N TRP A 281 0.74 -22.99 4.82
CA TRP A 281 -0.09 -22.15 5.66
C TRP A 281 -1.08 -23.03 6.42
N ARG A 282 -1.88 -23.86 5.75
CA ARG A 282 -2.88 -24.72 6.42
C ARG A 282 -2.25 -25.63 7.47
N LYS A 283 -1.11 -26.28 7.17
CA LYS A 283 -0.35 -27.09 8.14
C LYS A 283 0.11 -26.31 9.37
N SER A 284 0.40 -25.02 9.24
CA SER A 284 0.86 -24.19 10.37
C SER A 284 -0.21 -23.99 11.44
N GLY A 285 -1.50 -24.14 11.08
CA GLY A 285 -2.63 -23.92 11.97
C GLY A 285 -2.85 -25.12 12.89
N ASP A 286 -2.55 -26.31 12.37
CA ASP A 286 -2.63 -27.57 13.12
C ASP A 286 -1.56 -27.63 14.23
N ALA A 287 -0.34 -27.14 13.95
CA ALA A 287 0.78 -27.15 14.90
C ALA A 287 0.59 -26.22 16.11
N SER A 288 -0.18 -25.14 15.97
CA SER A 288 -0.54 -24.23 17.06
C SER A 288 -1.70 -24.75 17.95
N GLY A 289 -2.23 -25.95 17.66
CA GLY A 289 -3.30 -26.59 18.42
C GLY A 289 -2.85 -27.60 19.48
N GLU A 290 -1.55 -27.91 19.57
CA GLU A 290 -1.01 -28.92 20.51
C GLU A 290 -0.51 -28.34 21.84
N ASP A 291 -0.46 -27.02 22.01
CA ASP A 291 -0.11 -26.41 23.30
C ASP A 291 -1.34 -26.22 24.19
N GLY A 292 -1.66 -27.26 24.96
CA GLY A 292 -2.36 -27.14 26.25
C GLY A 292 -3.12 -28.39 26.72
N PRO A 293 -2.60 -29.15 27.71
CA PRO A 293 -3.37 -29.53 28.89
C PRO A 293 -3.68 -28.33 29.80
#